data_AF-A0A5D4NJP6-F1
#
_entry.id   AF-A0A5D4NJP6-F1
#
_cell.length_a   1.000
_cell.length_b   1.000
_cell.length_c   1.000
_cell.angle_alpha   90.00
_cell.angle_beta   90.00
_cell.angle_gamma   90.00
#
_symmetry.space_group_name_H-M   'P 1'
#
loop_
_entity.id
_entity.type
_entity.pdbx_description
1 polymer ?
#
loop_
_entity_poly.entity_id
_entity_poly.type
_entity_poly.pdbx_seq_one_letter_code
_entity_poly.pdbx_strand_id
1 'polypeptide(L)'
;MRSIKIVLFFIGIILMRYVGGVPTDSHNFFITHFVFFTPFLLDYYKLLSVENKLIKFFVILGFAAGIGILLLNIIGIFQIVEITGDVHSYTLTISNEYYMGFDNLMSMPFFLNLSGVVYGYIFFGYIVFEDLINVSPKISEAKGRREAHANTG
;
A
#
# COMPACT_ATOMS: atom_id res chain seq x y z
N MET A 1 12.49 1.15 15.25
CA MET A 1 12.04 0.55 13.98
C MET A 1 11.31 1.54 13.05
N ARG A 2 10.49 2.47 13.56
CA ARG A 2 9.72 3.41 12.74
C ARG A 2 10.56 4.24 11.74
N SER A 3 11.69 4.80 12.18
CA SER A 3 12.57 5.58 11.30
C SER A 3 13.15 4.76 10.14
N ILE A 4 13.47 3.48 10.37
CA ILE A 4 13.96 2.57 9.32
C ILE A 4 12.85 2.30 8.31
N LYS A 5 11.60 2.10 8.75
CA LYS A 5 10.44 1.92 7.86
C LYS A 5 10.19 3.15 6.97
N ILE A 6 10.36 4.36 7.52
CA ILE A 6 10.27 5.61 6.75
C ILE A 6 11.34 5.65 5.66
N VAL A 7 12.60 5.33 6.00
CA VAL A 7 13.69 5.26 5.03
C VAL A 7 13.41 4.23 3.93
N LEU A 8 12.97 3.02 4.31
CA LEU A 8 12.61 1.96 3.36
C LEU A 8 11.47 2.37 2.43
N PHE A 9 10.47 3.12 2.93
CA PHE A 9 9.37 3.61 2.12
C PHE A 9 9.86 4.57 1.02
N PHE A 10 10.70 5.54 1.37
CA PHE A 10 11.26 6.48 0.40
C PHE A 10 12.21 5.81 -0.59
N ILE A 11 13.08 4.91 -0.13
CA ILE A 11 13.95 4.12 -1.01
C ILE A 11 13.10 3.30 -1.98
N GLY A 12 12.03 2.66 -1.50
CA GLY A 12 11.09 1.92 -2.33
C GLY A 12 10.48 2.77 -3.44
N ILE A 13 9.98 3.96 -3.12
CA ILE A 13 9.40 4.89 -4.12
C ILE A 13 10.44 5.26 -5.19
N ILE A 14 11.66 5.58 -4.78
CA ILE A 14 12.75 5.95 -5.71
C ILE A 14 13.08 4.79 -6.64
N LEU A 15 13.24 3.58 -6.07
CA LEU A 15 13.55 2.38 -6.85
C LEU A 15 12.43 1.99 -7.81
N MET A 16 11.17 2.04 -7.38
CA MET A 16 10.01 1.79 -8.24
C MET A 16 9.96 2.73 -9.45
N ARG A 17 10.27 4.02 -9.24
CA ARG A 17 10.34 5.00 -10.32
C ARG A 17 11.52 4.78 -11.25
N TYR A 18 12.66 4.35 -10.69
CA TYR A 18 13.86 4.04 -11.48
C TYR A 18 13.64 2.80 -12.36
N VAL A 19 13.16 1.69 -11.79
CA VAL A 19 12.92 0.43 -12.51
C VAL A 19 11.76 0.59 -13.50
N GLY A 20 10.70 1.34 -13.14
CA GLY A 20 9.59 1.63 -14.05
C GLY A 20 9.95 2.52 -15.24
N GLY A 21 11.12 3.16 -15.23
CA GLY A 21 11.67 3.91 -16.36
C GLY A 21 12.39 3.04 -17.40
N VAL A 22 12.56 1.74 -17.14
CA VAL A 22 13.25 0.79 -18.02
C VAL A 22 12.23 -0.26 -18.52
N PRO A 23 11.64 -0.06 -19.71
CA PRO A 23 10.54 -0.92 -20.19
C PRO A 23 10.93 -2.38 -20.46
N THR A 24 12.22 -2.63 -20.75
CA THR A 24 12.74 -3.99 -20.98
C THR A 24 12.83 -4.83 -19.71
N ASP A 25 12.58 -4.23 -18.53
CA ASP A 25 12.72 -4.89 -17.24
C ASP A 25 11.41 -4.83 -16.41
N SER A 26 10.30 -5.06 -17.10
CA SER A 26 8.95 -5.11 -16.50
C SER A 26 8.86 -6.13 -15.36
N HIS A 27 9.59 -7.24 -15.44
CA HIS A 27 9.64 -8.24 -14.38
C HIS A 27 10.25 -7.67 -13.08
N ASN A 28 11.43 -7.05 -13.15
CA ASN A 28 12.04 -6.47 -11.95
C ASN A 28 11.23 -5.29 -11.42
N PHE A 29 10.46 -4.59 -12.27
CA PHE A 29 9.53 -3.56 -11.83
C PHE A 29 8.48 -4.15 -10.85
N PHE A 30 7.81 -5.23 -11.23
CA PHE A 30 6.81 -5.86 -10.37
C PHE A 30 7.43 -6.50 -9.12
N ILE A 31 8.62 -7.11 -9.22
CA ILE A 31 9.36 -7.62 -8.05
C ILE A 31 9.66 -6.48 -7.07
N THR A 32 10.16 -5.35 -7.58
CA THR A 32 10.50 -4.18 -6.75
C THR A 32 9.26 -3.67 -6.02
N HIS A 33 8.15 -3.50 -6.73
CA HIS A 33 6.88 -3.13 -6.12
C HIS A 33 6.46 -4.13 -5.03
N PHE A 34 6.48 -5.43 -5.32
CA PHE A 34 6.11 -6.48 -4.39
C PHE A 34 6.96 -6.46 -3.11
N VAL A 35 8.29 -6.47 -3.24
CA VAL A 35 9.23 -6.57 -2.12
C VAL A 35 9.13 -5.38 -1.19
N PHE A 36 9.05 -4.16 -1.75
CA PHE A 36 8.99 -2.95 -0.92
C PHE A 36 7.60 -2.70 -0.34
N PHE A 37 6.52 -3.11 -1.01
CA PHE A 37 5.16 -2.85 -0.54
C PHE A 37 4.64 -3.87 0.48
N THR A 38 4.94 -5.15 0.27
CA THR A 38 4.39 -6.26 1.09
C THR A 38 4.58 -6.04 2.60
N PRO A 39 5.76 -5.63 3.10
CA PRO A 39 5.95 -5.41 4.54
C PRO A 39 4.99 -4.37 5.13
N PHE A 40 4.71 -3.28 4.40
CA PHE A 40 3.79 -2.23 4.86
C PHE A 40 2.34 -2.71 4.85
N LEU A 41 1.94 -3.50 3.86
CA LEU A 41 0.60 -4.09 3.81
C LEU A 41 0.39 -5.09 4.97
N LEU A 42 1.41 -5.89 5.30
CA LEU A 42 1.38 -6.82 6.45
C LEU A 42 1.32 -6.09 7.79
N ASP A 43 1.99 -4.95 7.91
CA ASP A 43 1.86 -4.11 9.10
C ASP A 43 0.47 -3.46 9.20
N TYR A 44 -0.08 -3.02 8.08
CA TYR A 44 -1.42 -2.43 7.99
C TYR A 44 -2.53 -3.46 8.27
N TYR A 45 -2.33 -4.73 7.91
CA TYR A 45 -3.24 -5.84 8.24
C TYR A 45 -3.61 -5.88 9.73
N LYS A 46 -2.66 -5.56 10.62
CA LYS A 46 -2.88 -5.55 12.07
C LYS A 46 -4.02 -4.59 12.47
N LEU A 47 -4.22 -3.52 11.70
CA LEU A 47 -5.28 -2.53 11.94
C LEU A 47 -6.68 -3.04 11.61
N LEU A 48 -6.84 -4.17 10.92
CA LEU A 48 -8.16 -4.77 10.66
C LEU A 48 -8.88 -5.20 11.95
N SER A 49 -8.13 -5.34 13.04
CA SER A 49 -8.64 -5.64 14.38
C SER A 49 -9.29 -4.46 15.10
N VAL A 50 -9.21 -3.22 14.56
CA VAL A 50 -9.78 -2.03 15.20
C VAL A 50 -11.30 -2.16 15.35
N GLU A 51 -11.81 -1.87 16.57
CA GLU A 51 -13.23 -2.01 16.91
C GLU A 51 -14.11 -0.89 16.37
N ASN A 52 -13.56 0.32 16.22
CA ASN A 52 -14.31 1.47 15.72
C ASN A 52 -14.78 1.22 14.28
N LYS A 53 -16.10 1.09 14.08
CA LYS A 53 -16.70 0.72 12.78
C LYS A 53 -16.33 1.67 11.63
N LEU A 54 -16.25 2.97 11.89
CA LEU A 54 -15.91 3.96 10.86
C LEU A 54 -14.45 3.82 10.44
N ILE A 55 -13.53 3.75 11.42
CA ILE A 55 -12.10 3.53 11.16
C ILE A 55 -11.90 2.18 10.47
N LYS A 56 -12.57 1.13 10.94
CA LYS A 56 -12.51 -0.21 10.38
C LYS A 56 -12.92 -0.24 8.91
N PHE A 57 -13.97 0.50 8.53
CA PHE A 57 -14.38 0.62 7.13
C PHE A 57 -13.25 1.19 6.24
N PHE A 58 -12.62 2.28 6.66
CA PHE A 58 -11.50 2.89 5.94
C PHE A 58 -10.27 1.97 5.90
N VAL A 59 -9.98 1.27 7.00
CA VAL A 59 -8.90 0.29 7.05
C VAL A 59 -9.17 -0.87 6.08
N ILE A 60 -10.39 -1.41 6.03
CA ILE A 60 -10.76 -2.47 5.10
C ILE A 60 -10.60 -2.00 3.64
N LEU A 61 -11.07 -0.79 3.30
CA LEU A 61 -10.94 -0.26 1.95
C LEU A 61 -9.47 -0.12 1.52
N GLY A 62 -8.63 0.46 2.38
CA GLY A 62 -7.20 0.58 2.09
C GLY A 62 -6.51 -0.77 1.96
N PHE A 63 -6.85 -1.72 2.83
CA PHE A 63 -6.29 -3.07 2.79
C PHE A 63 -6.71 -3.80 1.52
N ALA A 64 -7.99 -3.75 1.14
CA ALA A 64 -8.50 -4.36 -0.08
C ALA A 64 -7.84 -3.78 -1.34
N ALA A 65 -7.69 -2.45 -1.42
CA ALA A 65 -6.96 -1.80 -2.50
C ALA A 65 -5.49 -2.25 -2.55
N GLY A 66 -4.85 -2.37 -1.38
CA GLY A 66 -3.49 -2.89 -1.26
C GLY A 66 -3.35 -4.33 -1.75
N ILE A 67 -4.28 -5.21 -1.38
CA ILE A 67 -4.33 -6.59 -1.87
C ILE A 67 -4.50 -6.62 -3.39
N GLY A 68 -5.36 -5.76 -3.97
CA GLY A 68 -5.52 -5.65 -5.42
C GLY A 68 -4.22 -5.33 -6.14
N ILE A 69 -3.46 -4.34 -5.65
CA ILE A 69 -2.14 -4.02 -6.22
C ILE A 69 -1.13 -5.15 -5.98
N LEU A 70 -1.16 -5.81 -4.82
CA LEU A 70 -0.28 -6.94 -4.55
C LEU A 70 -0.50 -8.08 -5.56
N LEU A 71 -1.76 -8.42 -5.83
CA LEU A 71 -2.13 -9.42 -6.83
C LEU A 71 -1.66 -9.00 -8.23
N LEU A 72 -1.83 -7.73 -8.61
CA LEU A 72 -1.35 -7.24 -9.90
C LEU A 72 0.17 -7.39 -10.04
N ASN A 73 0.93 -7.10 -8.97
CA ASN A 73 2.38 -7.32 -8.96
C ASN A 73 2.73 -8.81 -9.07
N ILE A 74 2.03 -9.70 -8.37
CA ILE A 74 2.24 -11.15 -8.49
C ILE A 74 1.98 -11.61 -9.94
N ILE A 75 0.88 -11.19 -10.54
CA ILE A 75 0.53 -11.49 -11.93
C ILE A 75 1.62 -10.97 -12.89
N GLY A 76 2.14 -9.77 -12.64
CA GLY A 76 3.24 -9.19 -13.40
C GLY A 76 4.59 -9.91 -13.22
N ILE A 77 4.86 -10.45 -12.03
CA ILE A 77 6.03 -11.31 -11.77
C ILE A 77 5.96 -12.58 -12.61
N PHE A 78 4.77 -13.17 -12.75
CA PHE A 78 4.54 -14.32 -13.63
C PHE A 78 4.49 -13.97 -15.12
N GLN A 79 4.76 -12.71 -15.50
CA GLN A 79 4.71 -12.24 -16.89
C GLN A 79 3.35 -12.44 -17.58
N ILE A 80 2.28 -12.63 -16.81
CA ILE A 80 0.91 -12.65 -17.35
C ILE A 80 0.51 -11.22 -17.76
N VAL A 81 0.98 -10.22 -17.00
CA VAL A 81 0.88 -8.80 -17.35
C VAL A 81 2.27 -8.27 -17.62
N GLU A 82 2.42 -7.60 -18.75
CA GLU A 82 3.67 -7.01 -19.22
C GLU A 82 3.51 -5.51 -19.42
N ILE A 83 4.64 -4.80 -19.44
CA ILE A 83 4.68 -3.38 -19.81
C ILE A 83 5.11 -3.32 -21.27
N THR A 84 4.23 -2.84 -22.13
CA THR A 84 4.51 -2.67 -23.56
C THR A 84 4.25 -1.24 -24.00
N GLY A 85 4.73 -0.87 -25.18
CA GLY A 85 4.59 0.47 -25.76
C GLY A 85 5.87 1.30 -25.75
N ASP A 86 5.78 2.48 -26.35
CA ASP A 86 6.89 3.42 -26.49
C ASP A 86 7.08 4.30 -25.25
N VAL A 87 8.21 5.03 -25.22
CA VAL A 87 8.64 5.94 -24.13
C VAL A 87 7.55 6.93 -23.65
N HIS A 88 6.56 7.21 -24.48
CA HIS A 88 5.46 8.13 -24.17
C HIS A 88 4.10 7.46 -23.91
N SER A 89 3.99 6.14 -24.09
CA SER A 89 2.71 5.42 -24.06
C SER A 89 2.82 4.03 -23.45
N TYR A 90 3.61 3.87 -22.38
CA TYR A 90 3.68 2.61 -21.65
C TYR A 90 2.30 2.19 -21.15
N THR A 91 1.88 0.99 -21.53
CA THR A 91 0.63 0.38 -21.12
C THR A 91 0.91 -0.95 -20.46
N LEU A 92 0.07 -1.30 -19.49
CA LEU A 92 0.01 -2.63 -18.91
C LEU A 92 -0.90 -3.47 -19.80
N THR A 93 -0.33 -4.50 -20.40
CA THR A 93 -0.98 -5.38 -21.37
C THR A 93 -0.92 -6.82 -20.89
N ILE A 94 -1.89 -7.64 -21.26
CA ILE A 94 -1.80 -9.09 -20.99
C ILE A 94 -0.84 -9.68 -22.03
N SER A 95 0.06 -10.55 -21.58
CA SER A 95 1.01 -11.20 -22.49
C SER A 95 0.29 -12.04 -23.54
N ASN A 96 0.77 -11.97 -24.78
CA ASN A 96 0.18 -12.67 -25.93
C ASN A 96 0.21 -14.21 -25.76
N GLU A 97 1.07 -14.72 -24.88
CA GLU A 97 1.15 -16.14 -24.54
C GLU A 97 -0.09 -16.66 -23.80
N TYR A 98 -0.84 -15.77 -23.13
CA TYR A 98 -1.97 -16.13 -22.27
C TYR A 98 -3.34 -15.86 -22.91
N TYR A 99 -3.39 -15.49 -24.20
CA TYR A 99 -4.58 -15.30 -25.06
C TYR A 99 -5.89 -14.97 -24.31
N MET A 100 -5.91 -13.83 -23.62
CA MET A 100 -7.15 -13.20 -23.16
C MET A 100 -7.43 -12.05 -24.10
N GLY A 101 -8.62 -11.99 -24.72
CA GLY A 101 -8.99 -10.99 -25.75
C GLY A 101 -9.09 -9.53 -25.28
N PHE A 102 -8.24 -9.13 -24.33
CA PHE A 102 -8.09 -7.79 -23.78
C PHE A 102 -6.62 -7.39 -23.88
N ASP A 103 -6.29 -6.57 -24.88
CA ASP A 103 -4.89 -6.21 -25.15
C ASP A 103 -4.38 -5.11 -24.20
N ASN A 104 -5.26 -4.28 -23.64
CA ASN A 104 -4.89 -3.16 -22.77
C ASN A 104 -5.65 -3.20 -21.44
N LEU A 105 -4.90 -3.32 -20.35
CA LEU A 105 -5.45 -3.33 -18.99
C LEU A 105 -5.61 -1.90 -18.45
N MET A 106 -4.50 -1.14 -18.46
CA MET A 106 -4.46 0.27 -18.03
C MET A 106 -3.16 0.96 -18.46
N SER A 107 -3.12 2.29 -18.43
CA SER A 107 -1.90 3.03 -18.69
C SER A 107 -0.92 2.96 -17.51
N MET A 108 0.38 2.89 -17.79
CA MET A 108 1.41 2.83 -16.77
C MET A 108 1.42 4.07 -15.84
N PRO A 109 1.25 5.31 -16.34
CA PRO A 109 1.15 6.48 -15.46
C PRO A 109 -0.03 6.38 -14.49
N PHE A 110 -1.18 5.86 -14.96
CA PHE A 110 -2.33 5.66 -14.10
C PHE A 110 -2.04 4.60 -13.03
N PHE A 111 -1.43 3.47 -13.40
CA PHE A 111 -1.04 2.43 -12.46
C PHE A 111 -0.06 2.93 -11.40
N LEU A 112 0.97 3.67 -11.80
CA LEU A 112 1.97 4.24 -10.89
C LEU A 112 1.33 5.23 -9.91
N ASN A 113 0.44 6.10 -10.40
CA ASN A 113 -0.28 7.05 -9.56
C ASN A 113 -1.20 6.34 -8.58
N LEU A 114 -1.99 5.37 -9.05
CA LEU A 114 -2.89 4.59 -8.20
C LEU A 114 -2.10 3.83 -7.13
N SER A 115 -1.01 3.16 -7.53
CA SER A 115 -0.12 2.46 -6.61
C SER A 115 0.49 3.39 -5.58
N GLY A 116 0.98 4.56 -6.01
CA GLY A 116 1.54 5.57 -5.11
C GLY A 116 0.53 6.07 -4.08
N VAL A 117 -0.72 6.34 -4.49
CA VAL A 117 -1.80 6.75 -3.57
C VAL A 117 -2.11 5.64 -2.55
N VAL A 118 -2.26 4.39 -3.00
CA VAL A 118 -2.56 3.27 -2.10
C VAL A 118 -1.39 2.99 -1.15
N TYR A 119 -0.16 3.03 -1.64
CA TYR A 119 1.04 2.80 -0.84
C TYR A 119 1.20 3.90 0.21
N GLY A 120 1.01 5.16 -0.18
CA GLY A 120 0.97 6.29 0.74
C GLY A 120 -0.12 6.14 1.78
N TYR A 121 -1.34 5.80 1.37
CA TYR A 121 -2.46 5.58 2.28
C TYR A 121 -2.17 4.49 3.31
N ILE A 122 -1.65 3.35 2.88
CA ILE A 122 -1.29 2.23 3.76
C ILE A 122 -0.16 2.61 4.72
N PHE A 123 0.87 3.27 4.21
CA PHE A 123 2.01 3.68 5.03
C PHE A 123 1.64 4.72 6.08
N PHE A 124 1.00 5.82 5.67
CA PHE A 124 0.57 6.88 6.58
C PHE A 124 -0.55 6.40 7.50
N GLY A 125 -1.51 5.63 6.97
CA GLY A 125 -2.56 5.04 7.77
C GLY A 125 -2.01 4.12 8.86
N TYR A 126 -1.01 3.28 8.54
CA TYR A 126 -0.31 2.50 9.55
C TYR A 126 0.27 3.38 10.66
N ILE A 127 1.02 4.43 10.32
CA ILE A 127 1.62 5.35 11.30
C ILE A 127 0.56 6.04 12.16
N VAL A 128 -0.45 6.63 11.52
CA VAL A 128 -1.49 7.43 12.20
C VAL A 128 -2.34 6.56 13.10
N PHE A 129 -2.84 5.42 12.62
CA PHE A 129 -3.69 4.54 13.41
C PHE A 129 -2.93 3.80 14.50
N GLU A 130 -1.66 3.44 14.27
CA GLU A 130 -0.80 2.90 15.33
C GLU A 130 -0.62 3.92 16.46
N ASP A 131 -0.42 5.20 16.16
CA ASP A 131 -0.33 6.25 17.18
C ASP A 131 -1.67 6.45 17.90
N LEU A 132 -2.79 6.48 17.17
CA LEU A 132 -4.13 6.61 17.76
C LEU A 132 -4.47 5.45 18.70
N ILE A 133 -4.14 4.21 18.31
CA ILE A 133 -4.37 3.01 19.14
C ILE A 133 -3.50 3.04 20.40
N ASN A 134 -2.23 3.50 20.30
CA ASN A 134 -1.34 3.59 21.46
C ASN A 134 -1.69 4.75 22.42
N VAL A 135 -2.37 5.79 21.93
CA VAL A 135 -2.76 6.97 22.72
C VAL A 135 -4.14 6.79 23.39
N SER A 136 -5.06 6.04 22.76
CA SER A 136 -6.42 5.81 23.26
C SER A 136 -6.50 5.28 24.72
N PRO A 137 -5.71 4.26 25.13
CA PRO A 137 -5.72 3.77 26.52
C PRO A 137 -5.29 4.84 27.53
N LYS A 138 -4.28 5.64 27.18
CA LYS A 138 -3.72 6.68 28.07
C LYS A 138 -4.70 7.82 28.30
N ILE A 139 -5.47 8.19 27.28
CA ILE A 139 -6.51 9.22 27.40
C ILE A 139 -7.68 8.70 28.24
N SER A 140 -8.09 7.44 28.04
CA SER A 140 -9.14 6.78 28.83
C SER A 140 -8.78 6.73 30.33
N GLU A 141 -7.56 6.30 30.65
CA GLU A 141 -7.08 6.27 32.04
C GLU A 141 -6.97 7.66 32.66
N ALA A 142 -6.48 8.66 31.91
CA ALA A 142 -6.37 10.03 32.40
C ALA A 142 -7.75 10.65 32.69
N LYS A 143 -8.77 10.29 31.89
CA LYS A 143 -10.14 10.75 32.08
C LYS A 143 -10.79 10.10 33.31
N GLY A 144 -10.62 8.79 33.49
CA GLY A 144 -11.11 8.07 34.67
C GLY A 144 -10.50 8.58 35.98
N ARG A 145 -9.21 8.94 36.00
CA ARG A 145 -8.57 9.53 37.20
C ARG A 145 -9.12 10.92 37.53
N ARG A 146 -9.43 11.74 36.53
CA ARG A 146 -10.02 13.08 36.76
C ARG A 146 -11.44 12.99 37.30
N GLU A 147 -12.24 12.04 36.81
CA GLU A 147 -13.60 11.80 37.31
C GLU A 147 -13.61 11.21 38.74
N ALA A 148 -12.66 10.32 39.06
CA ALA A 148 -12.48 9.81 40.42
C ALA A 148 -12.08 10.91 41.42
N HIS A 149 -11.22 11.85 41.03
CA HIS A 149 -10.86 13.00 41.85
C HIS A 149 -11.98 14.04 41.98
N ALA A 150 -12.85 14.17 40.98
CA ALA A 150 -13.99 15.11 41.04
C ALA A 150 -15.13 14.61 41.94
N ASN A 151 -15.26 13.29 42.15
CA ASN A 151 -16.30 12.69 43.00
C ASN A 151 -15.88 12.51 44.48
N THR A 152 -14.67 12.92 44.85
CA THR A 152 -14.12 12.78 46.21
C THR A 152 -13.93 14.12 46.94
N GLY A 153 -14.35 15.24 46.33
CA GLY A 153 -14.40 16.58 46.94
C GLY A 153 -15.84 17.08 47.06
#